data_AF-A0A6G1C1X9-F1
#
_entry.id   AF-A0A6G1C1X9-F1
#
_cell.length_a   1.000
_cell.length_b   1.000
_cell.length_c   1.000
_cell.angle_alpha   90.00
_cell.angle_beta   90.00
_cell.angle_gamma   90.00
#
_symmetry.space_group_name_H-M   'P 1'
#
loop_
_entity.id
_entity.type
_entity.pdbx_description
1 polymer ?
#
loop_
_entity_poly.entity_id
_entity_poly.type
_entity_poly.pdbx_seq_one_letter_code
_entity_poly.pdbx_strand_id
1 'polypeptide(L)'
;MLGSGKALHAPARPAVEEVEALALAVDQKERARVEVVARLRRSPAVPNELFYITQEMHRALAGFQCREQKRDAARLLELEALHAFFDDLI
;
A
#
# COMPACT_ATOMS: atom_id res chain seq x y z
N MET A 1 17.65 -26.78 29.24
CA MET A 1 16.95 -27.59 28.23
C MET A 1 15.46 -27.50 28.50
N LEU A 2 14.74 -26.81 27.61
CA LEU A 2 13.31 -26.87 27.25
C LEU A 2 12.77 -25.46 27.11
N GLY A 3 12.62 -25.07 25.83
CA GLY A 3 12.44 -23.72 25.37
C GLY A 3 11.12 -23.10 25.78
N SER A 4 11.20 -21.83 26.13
CA SER A 4 10.05 -20.94 26.22
C SER A 4 9.31 -20.98 24.88
N GLY A 5 8.11 -21.57 24.89
CA GLY A 5 7.18 -21.55 23.78
C GLY A 5 6.92 -20.11 23.39
N LYS A 6 7.54 -19.68 22.29
CA LYS A 6 7.27 -18.42 21.64
C LYS A 6 5.83 -18.52 21.16
N ALA A 7 4.88 -17.99 21.95
CA ALA A 7 3.53 -17.78 21.48
C ALA A 7 3.65 -17.05 20.15
N LEU A 8 3.14 -17.66 19.09
CA LEU A 8 2.93 -17.02 17.80
C LEU A 8 1.89 -15.90 18.03
N HIS A 9 2.32 -14.79 18.62
CA HIS A 9 1.50 -13.62 18.81
C HIS A 9 1.32 -13.02 17.42
N ALA A 10 0.15 -13.23 16.83
CA ALA A 10 -0.25 -12.46 15.68
C ALA A 10 -0.13 -10.97 16.08
N PRO A 11 0.38 -10.10 15.19
CA PRO A 11 0.42 -8.67 15.49
C PRO A 11 -0.98 -8.20 15.90
N ALA A 12 -1.03 -7.26 16.86
CA ALA A 12 -2.28 -6.65 17.26
C ALA A 12 -3.02 -6.14 16.01
N ARG A 13 -4.34 -6.37 15.97
CA ARG A 13 -5.16 -5.86 14.87
C ARG A 13 -5.01 -4.34 14.79
N PRO A 14 -4.79 -3.78 13.60
CA PRO A 14 -4.79 -2.33 13.44
C PRO A 14 -6.19 -1.78 13.71
N ALA A 15 -6.27 -0.58 14.28
CA ALA A 15 -7.55 0.08 14.48
C ALA A 15 -8.16 0.51 13.13
N VAL A 16 -9.49 0.64 13.07
CA VAL A 16 -10.20 1.07 11.85
C VAL A 16 -9.66 2.41 11.35
N GLU A 17 -9.48 3.36 12.27
CA GLU A 17 -8.97 4.70 11.98
C GLU A 17 -7.54 4.66 11.42
N GLU A 18 -6.72 3.70 11.87
CA GLU A 18 -5.36 3.50 11.35
C GLU A 18 -5.38 2.98 9.91
N VAL A 19 -6.29 2.05 9.59
CA VAL A 19 -6.45 1.50 8.23
C VAL A 19 -6.97 2.58 7.27
N GLU A 20 -7.92 3.40 7.70
CA GLU A 20 -8.43 4.54 6.93
C GLU A 20 -7.35 5.60 6.69
N ALA A 21 -6.60 5.98 7.74
CA ALA A 21 -5.50 6.92 7.63
C ALA A 21 -4.40 6.39 6.69
N LEU A 22 -4.12 5.08 6.73
CA LEU A 22 -3.20 4.45 5.81
C LEU A 22 -3.67 4.56 4.36
N ALA A 23 -4.95 4.32 4.07
CA ALA A 23 -5.49 4.45 2.71
C ALA A 23 -5.31 5.87 2.15
N LEU A 24 -5.54 6.89 2.97
CA LEU A 24 -5.29 8.30 2.60
C LEU A 24 -3.80 8.59 2.38
N ALA A 25 -2.92 8.07 3.24
CA ALA A 25 -1.49 8.23 3.10
C ALA A 25 -0.95 7.56 1.83
N VAL A 26 -1.52 6.41 1.45
CA VAL A 26 -1.19 5.70 0.20
C VAL A 26 -1.52 6.55 -1.03
N ASP A 27 -2.65 7.25 -1.04
CA ASP A 27 -3.00 8.19 -2.11
C ASP A 27 -2.01 9.35 -2.24
N GLN A 28 -1.66 9.96 -1.12
CA GLN A 28 -0.71 11.07 -1.12
C GLN A 28 0.66 10.60 -1.61
N LYS A 29 1.08 9.40 -1.19
CA LYS A 29 2.33 8.77 -1.63
C LYS A 29 2.33 8.44 -3.12
N GLU A 30 1.22 7.98 -3.69
CA GLU A 30 1.08 7.76 -5.13
C GLU A 30 1.30 9.09 -5.89
N ARG A 31 0.57 10.14 -5.49
CA ARG A 31 0.67 11.47 -6.12
C ARG A 31 2.10 12.00 -6.09
N ALA A 32 2.75 11.92 -4.92
CA ALA A 32 4.13 12.36 -4.75
C ALA A 32 5.09 11.57 -5.67
N ARG A 33 4.89 10.26 -5.82
CA ARG A 33 5.71 9.43 -6.72
C ARG A 33 5.50 9.78 -8.18
N VAL A 34 4.25 9.97 -8.61
CA VAL A 34 3.95 10.39 -9.99
C VAL A 34 4.57 11.75 -10.30
N GLU A 35 4.54 12.69 -9.35
CA GLU A 35 5.18 13.99 -9.51
C GLU A 35 6.70 13.90 -9.63
N VAL A 36 7.35 13.07 -8.82
CA VAL A 36 8.80 12.80 -8.95
C VAL A 36 9.13 12.23 -10.33
N VAL A 37 8.32 11.29 -10.83
CA VAL A 37 8.51 10.69 -12.16
C VAL A 37 8.33 11.73 -13.27
N ALA A 38 7.40 12.67 -13.12
CA ALA A 38 7.20 13.77 -14.07
C ALA A 38 8.39 14.73 -14.15
N ARG A 39 9.17 14.85 -13.06
CA ARG A 39 10.36 15.72 -12.97
C ARG A 39 11.66 15.05 -13.44
N LEU A 40 11.64 13.76 -13.79
CA LEU A 40 12.81 13.05 -14.29
C LEU A 40 13.34 13.73 -15.56
N ARG A 41 14.67 13.84 -15.64
CA ARG A 41 15.36 14.37 -16.82
C ARG A 41 16.02 13.25 -17.60
N ARG A 42 15.89 13.32 -18.93
CA ARG A 42 16.54 12.38 -19.83
C ARG A 42 18.04 12.66 -19.88
N SER A 43 18.85 11.61 -19.76
CA SER A 43 20.29 11.68 -20.07
C SER A 43 20.48 11.77 -21.60
N PRO A 44 21.40 12.60 -22.11
CA PRO A 44 21.68 12.68 -23.55
C PRO A 44 22.01 11.34 -24.19
N ALA A 45 22.63 10.43 -23.42
CA ALA A 45 23.04 9.09 -23.86
C ALA A 45 21.89 8.08 -24.00
N VAL A 46 20.68 8.41 -23.55
CA VAL A 46 19.53 7.49 -23.54
C VAL A 46 18.56 7.88 -24.66
N PRO A 47 18.21 6.98 -25.61
CA PRO A 47 17.17 7.22 -26.60
C PRO A 47 15.84 7.70 -25.99
N ASN A 48 15.10 8.52 -26.72
CA ASN A 48 13.87 9.14 -26.23
C ASN A 48 12.82 8.08 -25.85
N GLU A 49 12.67 7.06 -26.69
CA GLU A 49 11.69 5.99 -26.54
C GLU A 49 11.92 5.24 -25.22
N LEU A 50 13.18 4.90 -24.92
CA LEU A 50 13.53 4.20 -23.69
C LEU A 50 13.29 5.05 -22.45
N PHE A 51 13.55 6.35 -22.53
CA PHE A 51 13.25 7.28 -21.44
C PHE A 51 11.75 7.37 -21.18
N TYR A 52 10.93 7.55 -22.23
CA TYR A 52 9.49 7.66 -22.08
C TYR A 52 8.85 6.35 -21.60
N ILE A 53 9.26 5.20 -22.14
CA ILE A 53 8.79 3.89 -21.67
C ILE A 53 9.11 3.73 -20.18
N THR A 54 10.33 4.08 -19.75
CA THR A 54 10.73 4.02 -18.34
C THR A 54 9.88 4.94 -17.47
N GLN A 55 9.58 6.15 -17.95
CA GLN A 55 8.72 7.10 -17.25
C GLN A 55 7.30 6.54 -17.08
N GLU A 56 6.71 5.98 -18.14
CA GLU A 56 5.39 5.36 -18.09
C GLU A 56 5.37 4.13 -17.17
N MET A 57 6.41 3.28 -17.22
CA MET A 57 6.53 2.13 -16.33
C MET A 57 6.58 2.56 -14.86
N HIS A 58 7.30 3.63 -14.51
CA HIS A 58 7.33 4.15 -13.15
C HIS A 58 5.97 4.69 -12.69
N ARG A 59 5.24 5.40 -13.57
CA ARG A 59 3.86 5.85 -13.27
C ARG A 59 2.92 4.67 -13.05
N ALA A 60 2.96 3.69 -13.95
CA ALA A 60 2.14 2.49 -13.87
C ALA A 60 2.42 1.70 -12.58
N LEU A 61 3.69 1.57 -12.19
CA LEU A 61 4.10 0.90 -10.96
C LEU A 61 3.59 1.64 -9.71
N ALA A 62 3.69 2.98 -9.67
CA ALA A 62 3.18 3.77 -8.56
C ALA A 62 1.68 3.56 -8.38
N GLY A 63 0.91 3.61 -9.47
CA GLY A 63 -0.54 3.38 -9.42
C GLY A 63 -0.91 1.93 -9.11
N PHE A 64 -0.15 0.95 -9.61
CA PHE A 64 -0.36 -0.46 -9.25
C PHE A 64 -0.18 -0.68 -7.75
N GLN A 65 0.91 -0.18 -7.16
CA GLN A 65 1.18 -0.32 -5.73
C GLN A 65 0.11 0.36 -4.87
N CYS A 66 -0.36 1.54 -5.27
CA CYS A 66 -1.46 2.23 -4.60
C CYS A 66 -2.74 1.38 -4.60
N ARG A 67 -3.14 0.88 -5.78
CA ARG A 67 -4.35 0.05 -5.93
C ARG A 67 -4.29 -1.22 -5.08
N GLU A 68 -3.16 -1.93 -5.09
CA GLU A 68 -3.01 -3.15 -4.28
C GLU A 68 -3.10 -2.84 -2.78
N GLN A 69 -2.41 -1.80 -2.30
CA GLN A 69 -2.45 -1.42 -0.88
C GLN A 69 -3.86 -1.00 -0.43
N LYS A 70 -4.61 -0.28 -1.28
CA LYS A 70 -6.00 0.07 -0.99
C LYS A 70 -6.92 -1.13 -0.98
N ARG A 71 -6.72 -2.09 -1.89
CA ARG A 71 -7.51 -3.32 -1.92
C ARG A 71 -7.30 -4.11 -0.63
N ASP A 72 -6.07 -4.20 -0.15
CA ASP A 72 -5.75 -4.88 1.10
C ASP A 72 -6.37 -4.14 2.30
N ALA A 73 -6.30 -2.81 2.33
CA ALA A 73 -6.96 -1.99 3.36
C ALA A 73 -8.49 -2.19 3.37
N ALA A 74 -9.14 -2.17 2.20
CA ALA A 74 -10.57 -2.42 2.08
C ALA A 74 -10.95 -3.80 2.62
N ARG A 75 -10.16 -4.83 2.30
CA ARG A 75 -10.38 -6.19 2.81
C ARG A 75 -10.23 -6.28 4.33
N LEU A 76 -9.30 -5.53 4.93
CA LEU A 76 -9.16 -5.45 6.39
C LEU A 76 -10.38 -4.81 7.05
N LEU A 77 -10.91 -3.73 6.46
CA LEU A 77 -12.12 -3.07 6.96
C LEU A 77 -13.35 -3.98 6.87
N GLU A 78 -13.50 -4.73 5.77
CA GLU A 78 -14.57 -5.73 5.62
C GLU A 78 -14.48 -6.82 6.69
N LEU A 79 -13.26 -7.30 6.97
CA LEU A 79 -13.03 -8.33 8.00
C LEU A 79 -13.33 -7.78 9.40
N GLU A 80 -12.93 -6.54 9.68
CA GLU A 80 -13.23 -5.91 10.98
C GLU A 80 -14.73 -5.67 11.16
N ALA A 81 -15.45 -5.25 10.11
CA ALA A 81 -16.90 -5.12 10.15
C ALA A 81 -17.60 -6.46 10.44
N LEU A 82 -17.10 -7.55 9.85
CA LEU A 82 -17.61 -8.90 10.12
C LEU A 82 -17.32 -9.34 11.56
N HIS A 83 -16.15 -9.04 12.11
CA HIS A 83 -15.86 -9.32 13.52
C HIS A 83 -16.74 -8.52 14.46
N ALA A 84 -16.90 -7.22 14.23
CA ALA A 84 -17.79 -6.37 15.04
C ALA A 84 -19.23 -6.92 15.06
N PHE A 85 -19.73 -7.37 13.91
CA PHE A 85 -21.04 -8.03 13.82
C PHE A 85 -21.12 -9.30 14.68
N PHE A 86 -20.05 -10.11 14.75
CA PHE A 86 -20.03 -11.30 15.59
C PHE A 86 -19.88 -10.97 17.08
N ASP A 87 -19.13 -9.94 17.44
CA ASP A 87 -18.99 -9.48 18.83
C ASP A 87 -20.35 -9.02 19.39
N ASP A 88 -21.22 -8.45 18.55
CA ASP A 88 -22.60 -8.07 18.94
C ASP A 88 -23.54 -9.27 19.16
N LEU A 89 -23.16 -10.48 18.73
CA LEU A 89 -23.98 -11.70 18.82
C LEU A 89 -23.65 -12.60 20.02
N ILE A 90 -22.64 -12.26 20.83
CA ILE A 90 -22.13 -13.05 21.97
C ILE A 90 -22.31 -12.27 23.27
#